data_AF-A0A7S3DU76-F1
#
_entry.id   AF-A0A7S3DU76-F1
#
_cell.length_a   1.000
_cell.length_b   1.000
_cell.length_c   1.000
_cell.angle_alpha   90.00
_cell.angle_beta   90.00
_cell.angle_gamma   90.00
#
_symmetry.space_group_name_H-M   'P 1'
#
loop_
_entity.id
_entity.type
_entity.pdbx_description
1 polymer ?
#
loop_
_entity_poly.entity_id
_entity_poly.type
_entity_poly.pdbx_seq_one_letter_code
_entity_poly.pdbx_strand_id
1 'polypeptide(L)'
;KRRRGRLKDDRKYETATPDVGDANRQLVASQVFGNLDITTTLFSYLDVRELYNFCMTNREYMDRLQHEHVVRAAMLHGGHAKTNMERLVALVKTRRIWTPSPLRMLRLVNGKRCERCNKGKVNTVSEAFGVFFCFDGCMQDRYSKCVRRNNKWNCILHHVRVARSDFSSVAYIWTTPVRDSQGRPYGPLISKTDMEKIHHDGGKKVTSIDQLLERRDAQDTLANQASSIVEAFDSCEEDAANRIKEKANKKKLANHHANQVRIQKTNAIIHQLEELVDDDKPWKCLLRHHSTQKNNSKEYIQFQCPLLEQHLHPLALAPSKATKKKLQEVVDILTEQFDMIISTGFYDLSFLDQYAEEHHQDDKNVMLEHLLWRHFRMEGANQIVPRLPLKINAECLALVQKEKLLDALDSIAKQEIRKVISSRWVSTIPSSVLDSPAPYYHDEESSEEQDDGDSVMSVPPLRSKAHLLANTLLRHGPYNENVVTCFQRYQESFPQYFQSCVDFLQDPETARGLPNDRAQRVWNGNPGVMSSLIERDFAKTQISLQSPYERWLDRHGDVFSHI
;
A
#
# COMPACT_ATOMS: atom_id res chain seq x y z
N LYS A 1 -40.97 -1.54 -15.43
CA LYS A 1 -41.70 -1.47 -16.73
C LYS A 1 -40.88 -0.71 -17.80
N ARG A 2 -39.82 -1.32 -18.36
CA ARG A 2 -39.16 -0.84 -19.61
C ARG A 2 -39.02 -2.05 -20.53
N ARG A 3 -40.01 -2.24 -21.41
CA ARG A 3 -40.04 -3.30 -22.42
C ARG A 3 -38.99 -2.99 -23.50
N ARG A 4 -38.00 -3.87 -23.65
CA ARG A 4 -37.16 -3.91 -24.86
C ARG A 4 -37.99 -4.59 -25.95
N GLY A 5 -38.42 -3.83 -26.94
CA GLY A 5 -39.00 -4.37 -28.16
C GLY A 5 -37.93 -5.14 -28.95
N ARG A 6 -38.12 -6.45 -29.10
CA ARG A 6 -37.45 -7.23 -30.15
C ARG A 6 -38.20 -6.97 -31.45
N LEU A 7 -37.58 -6.20 -32.34
CA LEU A 7 -37.94 -6.21 -33.76
C LEU A 7 -37.59 -7.61 -34.30
N LYS A 8 -38.63 -8.34 -34.71
CA LYS A 8 -38.49 -9.51 -35.59
C LYS A 8 -38.43 -8.96 -37.01
N ASP A 9 -37.23 -8.80 -37.55
CA ASP A 9 -37.04 -8.60 -38.98
C ASP A 9 -36.92 -9.98 -39.63
N ASP A 10 -38.03 -10.46 -40.18
CA ASP A 10 -38.07 -11.59 -41.10
C ASP A 10 -37.56 -11.12 -42.48
N ARG A 11 -36.24 -10.88 -42.59
CA ARG A 11 -35.61 -10.73 -43.91
C ARG A 11 -35.31 -12.11 -44.47
N LYS A 12 -36.06 -12.47 -45.52
CA LYS A 12 -35.70 -13.53 -46.46
C LYS A 12 -34.29 -13.24 -46.97
N TYR A 13 -33.33 -14.12 -46.65
CA TYR A 13 -32.01 -14.10 -47.26
C TYR A 13 -32.16 -14.57 -48.71
N GLU A 14 -32.23 -13.63 -49.64
CA GLU A 14 -31.93 -13.90 -51.04
C GLU A 14 -30.42 -14.22 -51.11
N THR A 15 -30.08 -15.39 -51.63
CA THR A 15 -28.72 -15.84 -51.88
C THR A 15 -28.11 -14.97 -52.97
N ALA A 16 -27.52 -13.83 -52.58
CA ALA A 16 -26.67 -13.03 -53.44
C ALA A 16 -25.44 -13.87 -53.81
N THR A 17 -25.24 -14.08 -55.11
CA THR A 17 -24.03 -14.68 -55.67
C THR A 17 -22.83 -13.83 -55.28
N PRO A 18 -21.76 -14.41 -54.68
CA PRO A 18 -20.59 -13.65 -54.27
C PRO A 18 -19.95 -12.98 -55.50
N ASP A 19 -19.79 -11.66 -55.42
CA ASP A 19 -19.12 -10.86 -56.43
C ASP A 19 -17.66 -11.33 -56.58
N VAL A 20 -17.18 -11.44 -57.82
CA VAL A 20 -15.85 -11.98 -58.15
C VAL A 20 -14.71 -11.19 -57.48
N GLY A 21 -14.98 -9.93 -57.10
CA GLY A 21 -14.08 -9.10 -56.31
C GLY A 21 -13.82 -9.61 -54.87
N ASP A 22 -14.77 -10.32 -54.26
CA ASP A 22 -14.61 -10.85 -52.88
C ASP A 22 -13.72 -12.09 -52.84
N ALA A 23 -13.72 -12.90 -53.90
CA ALA A 23 -12.85 -14.08 -54.00
C ALA A 23 -11.36 -13.68 -54.01
N ASN A 24 -11.00 -12.63 -54.77
CA ASN A 24 -9.63 -12.12 -54.80
C ASN A 24 -9.21 -11.43 -53.49
N ARG A 25 -10.12 -10.72 -52.80
CA ARG A 25 -9.84 -10.16 -51.47
C ARG A 25 -9.62 -11.24 -50.41
N GLN A 26 -10.38 -12.33 -50.45
CA GLN A 26 -10.16 -13.49 -49.58
C GLN A 26 -8.81 -14.17 -49.86
N LEU A 27 -8.41 -14.25 -51.14
CA LEU A 27 -7.14 -14.88 -51.52
C LEU A 27 -5.92 -14.08 -51.05
N VAL A 28 -5.95 -12.74 -51.18
CA VAL A 28 -4.87 -11.86 -50.73
C VAL A 28 -4.78 -11.84 -49.20
N ALA A 29 -5.92 -11.79 -48.49
CA ALA A 29 -5.92 -11.93 -47.04
C ALA A 29 -5.36 -13.29 -46.60
N SER A 30 -5.73 -14.38 -47.29
CA SER A 30 -5.19 -15.72 -47.03
C SER A 30 -3.69 -15.83 -47.29
N GLN A 31 -3.14 -15.14 -48.30
CA GLN A 31 -1.70 -15.15 -48.59
C GLN A 31 -0.87 -14.35 -47.58
N VAL A 32 -1.34 -13.16 -47.17
CA VAL A 32 -0.58 -12.32 -46.22
C VAL A 32 -0.64 -12.88 -44.79
N PHE A 33 -1.79 -13.40 -44.37
CA PHE A 33 -1.95 -14.04 -43.05
C PHE A 33 -1.62 -15.54 -43.06
N GLY A 34 -1.38 -16.11 -44.25
CA GLY A 34 -0.94 -17.50 -44.42
C GLY A 34 0.46 -17.76 -43.88
N ASN A 35 1.30 -16.72 -43.77
CA ASN A 35 2.63 -16.85 -43.19
C ASN A 35 2.52 -17.10 -41.67
N LEU A 36 2.89 -18.34 -41.28
CA LEU A 36 2.79 -18.85 -39.92
C LEU A 36 3.57 -17.98 -38.94
N ASP A 37 4.74 -17.50 -39.35
CA ASP A 37 5.69 -16.77 -38.48
C ASP A 37 5.18 -15.36 -38.14
N ILE A 38 4.46 -14.73 -39.07
CA ILE A 38 3.87 -13.41 -38.83
C ILE A 38 2.75 -13.50 -37.79
N THR A 39 1.94 -14.58 -37.85
CA THR A 39 0.81 -14.75 -36.93
C THR A 39 1.27 -15.01 -35.50
N THR A 40 2.26 -15.89 -35.31
CA THR A 40 2.85 -16.18 -34.00
C THR A 40 3.56 -14.96 -33.41
N THR A 41 4.28 -14.22 -34.26
CA THR A 41 4.87 -12.93 -33.89
C THR A 41 3.79 -11.95 -33.43
N LEU A 42 2.70 -11.80 -34.18
CA LEU A 42 1.59 -10.91 -33.82
C LEU A 42 0.98 -11.29 -32.46
N PHE A 43 0.74 -12.58 -32.21
CA PHE A 43 0.17 -13.06 -30.94
C PHE A 43 1.01 -12.65 -29.73
N SER A 44 2.33 -12.53 -29.88
CA SER A 44 3.22 -12.11 -28.80
C SER A 44 3.07 -10.63 -28.38
N TYR A 45 2.48 -9.80 -29.25
CA TYR A 45 2.26 -8.37 -29.01
C TYR A 45 0.84 -8.03 -28.54
N LEU A 46 -0.12 -8.92 -28.74
CA LEU A 46 -1.51 -8.70 -28.33
C LEU A 46 -1.67 -8.85 -26.82
N ASP A 47 -2.51 -8.01 -26.21
CA ASP A 47 -2.96 -8.27 -24.85
C ASP A 47 -3.86 -9.51 -24.77
N VAL A 48 -4.12 -10.01 -23.56
CA VAL A 48 -4.89 -11.25 -23.37
C VAL A 48 -6.31 -11.17 -23.97
N ARG A 49 -6.93 -9.98 -23.94
CA ARG A 49 -8.29 -9.77 -24.44
C ARG A 49 -8.31 -9.59 -25.95
N GLU A 50 -7.35 -8.86 -26.49
CA GLU A 50 -7.09 -8.69 -27.91
C GLU A 50 -6.77 -10.03 -28.54
N LEU A 51 -5.89 -10.84 -27.94
CA LEU A 51 -5.58 -12.20 -28.37
C LEU A 51 -6.84 -13.08 -28.39
N TYR A 52 -7.68 -13.00 -27.36
CA TYR A 52 -8.96 -13.71 -27.34
C TYR A 52 -9.89 -13.27 -28.46
N ASN A 53 -10.11 -11.96 -28.60
CA ASN A 53 -10.97 -11.43 -29.66
C ASN A 53 -10.45 -11.80 -31.05
N PHE A 54 -9.13 -11.70 -31.25
CA PHE A 54 -8.46 -12.05 -32.50
C PHE A 54 -8.62 -13.55 -32.83
N CYS A 55 -8.44 -14.44 -31.85
CA CYS A 55 -8.68 -15.87 -32.05
C CYS A 55 -10.16 -16.19 -32.32
N MET A 56 -11.10 -15.35 -31.87
CA MET A 56 -12.53 -15.55 -32.13
C MET A 56 -12.98 -15.04 -33.51
N THR A 57 -12.15 -14.30 -34.26
CA THR A 57 -12.52 -13.82 -35.60
C THR A 57 -12.37 -14.89 -36.67
N ASN A 58 -11.43 -15.83 -36.51
CA ASN A 58 -11.15 -16.88 -37.48
C ASN A 58 -10.73 -18.19 -36.78
N ARG A 59 -11.31 -19.30 -37.24
CA ARG A 59 -10.97 -20.66 -36.78
C ARG A 59 -9.49 -21.00 -36.99
N GLU A 60 -8.88 -20.54 -38.08
CA GLU A 60 -7.47 -20.79 -38.36
C GLU A 60 -6.54 -20.18 -37.29
N TYR A 61 -6.84 -18.96 -36.84
CA TYR A 61 -6.09 -18.33 -35.75
C TYR A 61 -6.28 -19.06 -34.42
N MET A 62 -7.48 -19.59 -34.18
CA MET A 62 -7.76 -20.42 -33.01
C MET A 62 -6.95 -21.73 -33.04
N ASP A 63 -6.80 -22.35 -34.20
CA ASP A 63 -6.03 -23.59 -34.37
C ASP A 63 -4.52 -23.36 -34.29
N ARG A 64 -4.05 -22.16 -34.66
CA ARG A 64 -2.65 -21.70 -34.52
C ARG A 64 -2.29 -21.23 -33.10
N LEU A 65 -3.28 -21.05 -32.21
CA LEU A 65 -3.03 -20.61 -30.84
C LEU A 65 -2.28 -21.71 -30.07
N GLN A 66 -1.19 -21.31 -29.41
CA GLN A 66 -0.33 -22.21 -28.61
C GLN A 66 -0.31 -21.74 -27.15
N HIS A 67 0.11 -22.63 -26.25
CA HIS A 67 0.23 -22.32 -24.83
C HIS A 67 1.17 -21.14 -24.55
N GLU A 68 2.32 -21.09 -25.23
CA GLU A 68 3.30 -20.02 -25.08
C GLU A 68 2.68 -18.64 -25.33
N HIS A 69 1.89 -18.48 -26.40
CA HIS A 69 1.21 -17.23 -26.71
C HIS A 69 0.31 -16.76 -25.56
N VAL A 70 -0.45 -17.69 -24.95
CA VAL A 70 -1.38 -17.37 -23.85
C VAL A 70 -0.63 -17.03 -22.57
N VAL A 71 0.42 -17.78 -22.25
CA VAL A 71 1.27 -17.54 -21.07
C VAL A 71 1.95 -16.19 -21.19
N ARG A 72 2.60 -15.91 -22.33
CA ARG A 72 3.26 -14.63 -22.61
C ARG A 72 2.29 -13.46 -22.50
N ALA A 73 1.13 -13.52 -23.17
CA ALA A 73 0.13 -12.46 -23.10
C ALA A 73 -0.34 -12.21 -21.64
N ALA A 74 -0.57 -13.28 -20.87
CA ALA A 74 -1.01 -13.18 -19.48
C ALA A 74 0.04 -12.52 -18.58
N MET A 75 1.30 -12.94 -18.72
CA MET A 75 2.42 -12.47 -17.89
C MET A 75 2.77 -11.02 -18.18
N LEU A 76 2.78 -10.61 -19.45
CA LEU A 76 3.15 -9.24 -19.85
C LEU A 76 2.06 -8.20 -19.52
N HIS A 77 0.78 -8.62 -19.52
CA HIS A 77 -0.33 -7.74 -19.17
C HIS A 77 -0.45 -7.53 -17.65
N GLY A 78 -0.18 -8.56 -16.85
CA GLY A 78 -0.27 -8.48 -15.38
C GLY A 78 -1.71 -8.59 -14.84
N GLY A 79 -1.93 -8.09 -13.62
CA GLY A 79 -3.24 -8.08 -12.97
C GLY A 79 -3.83 -9.49 -12.76
N HIS A 80 -5.16 -9.62 -12.91
CA HIS A 80 -5.84 -10.91 -12.75
C HIS A 80 -5.38 -11.96 -13.76
N ALA A 81 -4.96 -11.57 -14.96
CA ALA A 81 -4.50 -12.49 -15.98
C ALA A 81 -3.23 -13.23 -15.52
N LYS A 82 -2.23 -12.49 -15.03
CA LYS A 82 -1.02 -13.04 -14.43
C LYS A 82 -1.33 -13.94 -13.24
N THR A 83 -2.13 -13.47 -12.29
CA THR A 83 -2.51 -14.28 -11.11
C THR A 83 -3.22 -15.58 -11.50
N ASN A 84 -4.09 -15.53 -12.51
CA ASN A 84 -4.76 -16.73 -13.02
C ASN A 84 -3.79 -17.69 -13.68
N MET A 85 -2.80 -17.17 -14.41
CA MET A 85 -1.76 -17.99 -15.02
C MET A 85 -0.86 -18.65 -13.98
N GLU A 86 -0.38 -17.91 -12.97
CA GLU A 86 0.40 -18.44 -11.84
C GLU A 86 -0.30 -19.64 -11.17
N ARG A 87 -1.60 -19.49 -10.88
CA ARG A 87 -2.42 -20.54 -10.27
C ARG A 87 -2.57 -21.75 -11.18
N LEU A 88 -2.78 -21.55 -12.48
CA LEU A 88 -2.90 -22.63 -13.44
C LEU A 88 -1.58 -23.38 -13.62
N VAL A 89 -0.47 -22.66 -13.78
CA VAL A 89 0.85 -23.26 -13.96
C VAL A 89 1.26 -24.08 -12.74
N ALA A 90 0.98 -23.61 -11.52
CA ALA A 90 1.23 -24.38 -10.30
C ALA A 90 0.48 -25.74 -10.30
N LEU A 91 -0.77 -25.76 -10.78
CA LEU A 91 -1.58 -26.97 -10.88
C LEU A 91 -1.15 -27.89 -12.03
N VAL A 92 -0.74 -27.32 -13.17
CA VAL A 92 -0.20 -28.07 -14.32
C VAL A 92 1.15 -28.70 -13.97
N LYS A 93 2.05 -27.94 -13.33
CA LYS A 93 3.38 -28.39 -12.87
C LYS A 93 3.29 -29.56 -11.91
N THR A 94 2.34 -29.51 -10.97
CA THR A 94 2.09 -30.61 -10.02
C THR A 94 1.19 -31.71 -10.59
N ARG A 95 0.77 -31.61 -11.86
CA ARG A 95 -0.15 -32.54 -12.54
C ARG A 95 -1.38 -32.86 -11.69
N ARG A 96 -1.99 -31.83 -11.09
CA ARG A 96 -3.23 -31.93 -10.27
C ARG A 96 -4.50 -31.82 -11.10
N ILE A 97 -4.41 -31.18 -12.26
CA ILE A 97 -5.50 -30.97 -13.20
C ILE A 97 -5.16 -31.53 -14.58
N TRP A 98 -6.18 -31.77 -15.39
CA TRP A 98 -6.02 -32.03 -16.82
C TRP A 98 -5.33 -30.84 -17.50
N THR A 99 -4.39 -31.08 -18.43
CA THR A 99 -3.74 -29.98 -19.15
C THR A 99 -4.79 -29.23 -19.98
N PRO A 100 -5.04 -27.93 -19.72
CA PRO A 100 -6.01 -27.17 -20.50
C PRO A 100 -5.49 -26.92 -21.91
N SER A 101 -6.37 -26.93 -22.91
CA SER A 101 -6.00 -26.48 -24.28
C SER A 101 -5.64 -24.99 -24.30
N PRO A 102 -4.88 -24.50 -25.30
CA PRO A 102 -4.53 -23.08 -25.40
C PRO A 102 -5.74 -22.17 -25.33
N LEU A 103 -6.80 -22.49 -26.09
CA LEU A 103 -8.04 -21.72 -26.08
C LEU A 103 -8.74 -21.73 -24.72
N ARG A 104 -8.74 -22.87 -24.02
CA ARG A 104 -9.33 -22.96 -22.69
C ARG A 104 -8.53 -22.14 -21.69
N MET A 105 -7.20 -22.24 -21.74
CA MET A 105 -6.31 -21.45 -20.91
C MET A 105 -6.57 -19.95 -21.14
N LEU A 106 -6.71 -19.52 -22.40
CA LEU A 106 -7.03 -18.14 -22.76
C LEU A 106 -8.39 -17.69 -22.20
N ARG A 107 -9.40 -18.57 -22.21
CA ARG A 107 -10.71 -18.31 -21.58
C ARG A 107 -10.61 -18.20 -20.07
N LEU A 108 -9.82 -19.05 -19.42
CA LEU A 108 -9.61 -19.01 -17.97
C LEU A 108 -8.90 -17.72 -17.56
N VAL A 109 -7.89 -17.29 -18.30
CA VAL A 109 -7.17 -16.03 -18.01
C VAL A 109 -8.09 -14.80 -18.18
N ASN A 110 -9.00 -14.82 -19.16
CA ASN A 110 -9.97 -13.74 -19.43
C ASN A 110 -11.30 -13.85 -18.67
N GLY A 111 -11.51 -14.92 -17.91
CA GLY A 111 -12.82 -15.26 -17.35
C GLY A 111 -13.38 -14.16 -16.43
N LYS A 112 -14.70 -13.95 -16.48
CA LYS A 112 -15.42 -13.04 -15.55
C LYS A 112 -16.65 -13.69 -14.90
N ARG A 113 -16.96 -14.92 -15.30
CA ARG A 113 -18.16 -15.65 -14.90
C ARG A 113 -17.80 -17.08 -14.60
N CYS A 114 -18.58 -17.67 -13.72
CA CYS A 114 -18.48 -19.07 -13.41
C CYS A 114 -18.68 -19.92 -14.67
N GLU A 115 -17.71 -20.77 -15.03
CA GLU A 115 -17.78 -21.69 -16.18
C GLU A 115 -18.97 -22.65 -16.08
N ARG A 116 -19.52 -22.84 -14.88
CA ARG A 116 -20.59 -23.80 -14.64
C ARG A 116 -21.98 -23.17 -14.60
N CYS A 117 -22.21 -22.20 -13.72
CA CYS A 117 -23.54 -21.58 -13.59
C CYS A 117 -23.74 -20.39 -14.53
N ASN A 118 -22.66 -19.81 -15.08
CA ASN A 118 -22.66 -18.59 -15.90
C ASN A 118 -23.37 -17.37 -15.26
N LYS A 119 -23.67 -17.45 -13.96
CA LYS A 119 -24.37 -16.44 -13.17
C LYS A 119 -23.43 -15.76 -12.17
N GLY A 120 -22.66 -16.58 -11.44
CA GLY A 120 -21.72 -16.08 -10.45
C GLY A 120 -20.58 -15.30 -11.10
N LYS A 121 -20.30 -14.11 -10.58
CA LYS A 121 -19.12 -13.33 -10.95
C LYS A 121 -17.91 -13.96 -10.28
N VAL A 122 -16.91 -14.27 -11.08
CA VAL A 122 -15.65 -14.83 -10.63
C VAL A 122 -14.59 -14.05 -11.38
N ASN A 123 -13.51 -13.64 -10.72
CA ASN A 123 -12.41 -12.92 -11.37
C ASN A 123 -11.11 -13.73 -11.33
N THR A 124 -11.10 -14.85 -10.60
CA THR A 124 -9.90 -15.63 -10.39
C THR A 124 -10.11 -17.12 -10.57
N VAL A 125 -9.11 -17.80 -11.13
CA VAL A 125 -9.08 -19.27 -11.19
C VAL A 125 -8.96 -19.81 -9.77
N SER A 126 -9.69 -20.88 -9.47
CA SER A 126 -9.54 -21.60 -8.21
C SER A 126 -8.14 -22.20 -8.09
N GLU A 127 -7.42 -21.83 -7.03
CA GLU A 127 -6.07 -22.33 -6.70
C GLU A 127 -6.03 -23.85 -6.51
N ALA A 128 -7.14 -24.44 -6.07
CA ALA A 128 -7.24 -25.87 -5.82
C ALA A 128 -7.55 -26.66 -7.09
N PHE A 129 -8.42 -26.12 -7.96
CA PHE A 129 -9.09 -26.93 -8.99
C PHE A 129 -8.84 -26.48 -10.43
N GLY A 130 -8.20 -25.32 -10.67
CA GLY A 130 -7.84 -24.88 -12.02
C GLY A 130 -9.03 -24.49 -12.90
N VAL A 131 -10.13 -24.05 -12.28
CA VAL A 131 -11.38 -23.68 -12.98
C VAL A 131 -11.94 -22.35 -12.48
N PHE A 132 -12.82 -21.74 -13.28
CA PHE A 132 -13.47 -20.48 -12.95
C PHE A 132 -14.82 -20.73 -12.26
N PHE A 133 -14.84 -20.99 -10.95
CA PHE A 133 -16.06 -21.36 -10.22
C PHE A 133 -16.45 -20.34 -9.14
N CYS A 134 -17.74 -20.06 -8.99
CA CYS A 134 -18.24 -19.23 -7.89
C CYS A 134 -18.33 -20.05 -6.60
N PHE A 135 -17.80 -19.50 -5.51
CA PHE A 135 -17.73 -20.17 -4.21
C PHE A 135 -19.15 -20.49 -3.68
N ASP A 136 -20.00 -19.46 -3.60
CA ASP A 136 -21.32 -19.50 -2.95
C ASP A 136 -22.36 -20.38 -3.66
N GLY A 137 -22.09 -20.87 -4.87
CA GLY A 137 -23.10 -21.61 -5.64
C GLY A 137 -22.61 -22.88 -6.31
N CYS A 138 -21.39 -22.89 -6.85
CA CYS A 138 -20.88 -24.07 -7.55
C CYS A 138 -19.92 -24.88 -6.67
N MET A 139 -19.13 -24.22 -5.82
CA MET A 139 -18.24 -24.94 -4.91
C MET A 139 -19.06 -25.61 -3.80
N GLN A 140 -19.88 -24.88 -3.06
CA GLN A 140 -20.59 -25.42 -1.88
C GLN A 140 -21.66 -26.47 -2.20
N ASP A 141 -22.49 -26.25 -3.23
CA ASP A 141 -23.74 -27.02 -3.35
C ASP A 141 -23.69 -28.26 -4.25
N ARG A 142 -22.98 -28.19 -5.38
CA ARG A 142 -23.27 -29.11 -6.50
C ARG A 142 -22.09 -29.93 -6.99
N TYR A 143 -20.86 -29.44 -6.82
CA TYR A 143 -19.72 -30.02 -7.52
C TYR A 143 -18.57 -30.39 -6.62
N SER A 144 -18.39 -29.71 -5.48
CA SER A 144 -17.48 -30.20 -4.47
C SER A 144 -18.26 -30.77 -3.30
N LYS A 145 -17.82 -31.91 -2.78
CA LYS A 145 -18.36 -32.45 -1.53
C LYS A 145 -17.32 -32.26 -0.45
N CYS A 146 -17.79 -31.78 0.69
CA CYS A 146 -17.07 -31.84 1.94
C CYS A 146 -16.75 -33.31 2.24
N VAL A 147 -15.47 -33.61 2.34
CA VAL A 147 -14.95 -34.89 2.83
C VAL A 147 -14.26 -34.58 4.15
N ARG A 148 -14.82 -35.07 5.26
CA ARG A 148 -14.14 -35.01 6.56
C ARG A 148 -12.85 -35.80 6.46
N ARG A 149 -11.75 -35.23 6.97
CA ARG A 149 -10.47 -35.93 7.08
C ARG A 149 -10.64 -37.11 8.04
N ASN A 150 -10.87 -38.29 7.47
CA ASN A 150 -10.90 -39.55 8.20
C ASN A 150 -9.80 -40.46 7.63
N ASN A 151 -9.39 -41.45 8.42
CA ASN A 151 -8.33 -42.39 8.04
C ASN A 151 -8.60 -43.09 6.69
N LYS A 152 -9.88 -43.20 6.30
CA LYS A 152 -10.34 -43.76 5.03
C LYS A 152 -9.81 -43.01 3.81
N TRP A 153 -9.74 -41.68 3.84
CA TRP A 153 -9.36 -40.87 2.68
C TRP A 153 -7.97 -40.26 2.75
N ASN A 154 -7.32 -40.30 3.92
CA ASN A 154 -6.06 -39.60 4.15
C ASN A 154 -4.97 -39.99 3.14
N CYS A 155 -4.79 -41.27 2.83
CA CYS A 155 -3.77 -41.72 1.87
C CYS A 155 -3.95 -41.10 0.46
N ILE A 156 -5.20 -40.99 -0.01
CA ILE A 156 -5.51 -40.38 -1.30
C ILE A 156 -5.42 -38.86 -1.20
N LEU A 157 -6.01 -38.28 -0.15
CA LEU A 157 -6.03 -36.84 0.05
C LEU A 157 -4.63 -36.24 0.12
N HIS A 158 -3.68 -36.92 0.75
CA HIS A 158 -2.29 -36.44 0.90
C HIS A 158 -1.43 -36.66 -0.35
N HIS A 159 -1.95 -37.30 -1.38
CA HIS A 159 -1.21 -37.48 -2.63
C HIS A 159 -0.99 -36.14 -3.34
N VAL A 160 0.25 -35.88 -3.78
CA VAL A 160 0.66 -34.58 -4.34
C VAL A 160 -0.14 -34.15 -5.57
N ARG A 161 -0.67 -35.12 -6.33
CA ARG A 161 -1.47 -34.92 -7.54
C ARG A 161 -2.98 -34.80 -7.31
N VAL A 162 -3.45 -34.82 -6.06
CA VAL A 162 -4.88 -34.65 -5.76
C VAL A 162 -5.19 -33.18 -5.54
N ALA A 163 -6.00 -32.63 -6.44
CA ALA A 163 -6.57 -31.29 -6.31
C ALA A 163 -7.64 -31.27 -5.19
N ARG A 164 -7.38 -30.50 -4.14
CA ARG A 164 -8.29 -30.32 -3.00
C ARG A 164 -8.24 -28.89 -2.47
N SER A 165 -9.35 -28.42 -1.93
CA SER A 165 -9.40 -27.17 -1.17
C SER A 165 -9.56 -27.49 0.30
N ASP A 166 -8.54 -27.18 1.10
CA ASP A 166 -8.50 -27.47 2.54
C ASP A 166 -9.11 -26.32 3.34
N PHE A 167 -10.08 -26.62 4.22
CA PHE A 167 -10.67 -25.68 5.18
C PHE A 167 -10.79 -26.35 6.55
N SER A 168 -9.90 -25.99 7.48
CA SER A 168 -9.84 -26.56 8.82
C SER A 168 -9.74 -28.11 8.79
N SER A 169 -10.75 -28.83 9.27
CA SER A 169 -10.84 -30.29 9.31
C SER A 169 -11.49 -30.92 8.08
N VAL A 170 -11.88 -30.12 7.09
CA VAL A 170 -12.61 -30.53 5.90
C VAL A 170 -11.76 -30.31 4.65
N ALA A 171 -11.78 -31.27 3.73
CA ALA A 171 -11.29 -31.11 2.37
C ALA A 171 -12.48 -31.10 1.40
N TYR A 172 -12.51 -30.13 0.48
CA TYR A 172 -13.45 -30.14 -0.63
C TYR A 172 -12.80 -30.81 -1.83
N ILE A 173 -13.51 -31.79 -2.38
CA ILE A 173 -13.07 -32.57 -3.54
C ILE A 173 -14.17 -32.55 -4.58
N TRP A 174 -13.76 -32.49 -5.84
CA TRP A 174 -14.70 -32.52 -6.94
C TRP A 174 -15.44 -33.85 -7.01
N THR A 175 -16.77 -33.83 -7.13
CA THR A 175 -17.61 -35.02 -7.00
C THR A 175 -17.47 -35.95 -8.21
N THR A 176 -17.66 -35.41 -9.41
CA THR A 176 -17.61 -36.15 -10.68
C THR A 176 -16.67 -35.48 -11.69
N PRO A 177 -16.00 -36.24 -12.57
CA PRO A 177 -15.22 -35.68 -13.66
C PRO A 177 -16.11 -34.82 -14.57
N VAL A 178 -15.60 -33.69 -15.03
CA VAL A 178 -16.35 -32.79 -15.91
C VAL A 178 -15.71 -32.72 -17.29
N ARG A 179 -16.56 -32.62 -18.31
CA ARG A 179 -16.17 -32.50 -19.71
C ARG A 179 -16.69 -31.21 -20.29
N ASP A 180 -15.92 -30.60 -21.16
CA ASP A 180 -16.34 -29.42 -21.91
C ASP A 180 -17.34 -29.78 -23.02
N SER A 181 -17.75 -28.78 -23.80
CA SER A 181 -18.66 -28.97 -24.93
C SER A 181 -18.10 -29.86 -26.04
N GLN A 182 -16.78 -30.09 -26.07
CA GLN A 182 -16.10 -30.98 -27.01
C GLN A 182 -15.88 -32.39 -26.39
N GLY A 183 -16.40 -32.63 -25.20
CA GLY A 183 -16.22 -33.88 -24.48
C GLY A 183 -14.83 -34.04 -23.85
N ARG A 184 -13.96 -33.02 -23.88
CA ARG A 184 -12.62 -33.10 -23.29
C ARG A 184 -12.69 -32.94 -21.78
N PRO A 185 -12.01 -33.80 -21.00
CA PRO A 185 -12.00 -33.68 -19.55
C PRO A 185 -11.28 -32.39 -19.12
N TYR A 186 -11.70 -31.81 -17.99
CA TYR A 186 -11.05 -30.64 -17.41
C TYR A 186 -11.18 -30.59 -15.89
N GLY A 187 -10.37 -29.74 -15.26
CA GLY A 187 -10.32 -29.59 -13.81
C GLY A 187 -9.48 -30.71 -13.16
N PRO A 188 -9.78 -31.12 -11.91
CA PRO A 188 -9.05 -32.16 -11.19
C PRO A 188 -8.93 -33.48 -11.94
N LEU A 189 -7.76 -34.12 -11.85
CA LEU A 189 -7.55 -35.48 -12.37
C LEU A 189 -8.33 -36.54 -11.58
N ILE A 190 -8.42 -36.34 -10.27
CA ILE A 190 -9.07 -37.25 -9.32
C ILE A 190 -10.35 -36.62 -8.80
N SER A 191 -11.45 -37.32 -9.00
CA SER A 191 -12.76 -36.99 -8.44
C SER A 191 -13.08 -37.85 -7.22
N LYS A 192 -14.09 -37.46 -6.45
CA LYS A 192 -14.63 -38.24 -5.34
C LYS A 192 -15.11 -39.61 -5.81
N THR A 193 -15.77 -39.68 -6.97
CA THR A 193 -16.18 -40.99 -7.54
C THR A 193 -14.99 -41.90 -7.84
N ASP A 194 -13.82 -41.33 -8.17
CA ASP A 194 -12.61 -42.13 -8.34
C ASP A 194 -12.06 -42.60 -6.99
N MET A 195 -12.09 -41.75 -5.97
CA MET A 195 -11.71 -42.12 -4.59
C MET A 195 -12.60 -43.25 -4.06
N GLU A 196 -13.92 -43.13 -4.25
CA GLU A 196 -14.89 -44.15 -3.85
C GLU A 196 -14.62 -45.51 -4.50
N LYS A 197 -14.21 -45.53 -5.79
CA LYS A 197 -13.77 -46.75 -6.46
C LYS A 197 -12.51 -47.35 -5.85
N ILE A 198 -11.47 -46.53 -5.65
CA ILE A 198 -10.21 -46.97 -5.03
C ILE A 198 -10.47 -47.60 -3.66
N HIS A 199 -11.35 -46.99 -2.86
CA HIS A 199 -11.70 -47.50 -1.55
C HIS A 199 -12.54 -48.78 -1.61
N HIS A 200 -13.54 -48.87 -2.49
CA HIS A 200 -14.39 -50.03 -2.63
C HIS A 200 -13.63 -51.27 -3.15
N ASP A 201 -12.63 -51.05 -4.00
CA ASP A 201 -11.79 -52.13 -4.56
C ASP A 201 -10.85 -52.78 -3.51
N GLY A 202 -10.79 -52.19 -2.29
CA GLY A 202 -10.65 -52.94 -1.04
C GLY A 202 -9.41 -53.84 -0.89
N GLY A 203 -8.30 -53.52 -1.57
CA GLY A 203 -7.08 -54.32 -1.48
C GLY A 203 -7.10 -55.68 -2.19
N LYS A 204 -8.16 -56.02 -2.95
CA LYS A 204 -8.23 -57.29 -3.71
C LYS A 204 -7.79 -57.16 -5.17
N LYS A 205 -7.94 -55.97 -5.75
CA LYS A 205 -7.35 -55.56 -7.03
C LYS A 205 -6.89 -54.12 -6.84
N VAL A 206 -5.64 -53.93 -6.43
CA VAL A 206 -5.09 -52.61 -6.11
C VAL A 206 -4.95 -51.82 -7.41
N THR A 207 -6.02 -51.18 -7.84
CA THR A 207 -5.86 -49.99 -8.67
C THR A 207 -5.37 -48.90 -7.74
N SER A 208 -4.06 -48.85 -7.52
CA SER A 208 -3.44 -47.81 -6.72
C SER A 208 -3.82 -46.45 -7.31
N ILE A 209 -3.76 -45.41 -6.48
CA ILE A 209 -3.94 -44.04 -6.97
C ILE A 209 -2.98 -43.76 -8.14
N ASP A 210 -1.76 -44.31 -8.09
CA ASP A 210 -0.75 -44.19 -9.14
C ASP A 210 -1.22 -44.82 -10.45
N GLN A 211 -1.75 -46.04 -10.43
CA GLN A 211 -2.31 -46.69 -11.65
C GLN A 211 -3.50 -45.92 -12.23
N LEU A 212 -4.31 -45.27 -11.39
CA LEU A 212 -5.36 -44.39 -11.89
C LEU A 212 -4.77 -43.13 -12.53
N LEU A 213 -3.77 -42.51 -11.91
CA LEU A 213 -3.10 -41.32 -12.42
C LEU A 213 -2.36 -41.59 -13.73
N GLU A 214 -1.65 -42.71 -13.84
CA GLU A 214 -1.01 -43.16 -15.09
C GLU A 214 -2.04 -43.31 -16.22
N ARG A 215 -3.21 -43.92 -15.92
CA ARG A 215 -4.31 -43.99 -16.89
C ARG A 215 -4.85 -42.62 -17.26
N ARG A 216 -4.87 -41.65 -16.33
CA ARG A 216 -5.28 -40.27 -16.64
C ARG A 216 -4.25 -39.57 -17.52
N ASP A 217 -2.96 -39.76 -17.27
CA ASP A 217 -1.90 -39.20 -18.10
C ASP A 217 -1.94 -39.78 -19.52
N ALA A 218 -2.18 -41.09 -19.65
CA ALA A 218 -2.38 -41.73 -20.96
C ALA A 218 -3.63 -41.21 -21.71
N GLN A 219 -4.66 -40.76 -20.97
CA GLN A 219 -5.87 -40.16 -21.54
C GLN A 219 -5.69 -38.66 -21.87
N ASP A 220 -4.73 -37.99 -21.23
CA ASP A 220 -4.48 -36.57 -21.41
C ASP A 220 -3.61 -36.36 -22.64
N THR A 221 -4.26 -36.16 -23.79
CA THR A 221 -3.57 -35.92 -25.07
C THR A 221 -2.66 -34.70 -25.05
N LEU A 222 -2.79 -33.82 -24.05
CA LEU A 222 -1.99 -32.61 -23.87
C LEU A 222 -1.01 -32.73 -22.69
N ALA A 223 -0.82 -33.92 -22.10
CA ALA A 223 0.11 -34.13 -20.99
C ALA A 223 1.54 -33.68 -21.35
N ASN A 224 2.00 -34.00 -22.57
CA ASN A 224 3.34 -33.64 -23.06
C ASN A 224 3.56 -32.13 -23.18
N GLN A 225 2.49 -31.33 -23.24
CA GLN A 225 2.57 -29.87 -23.29
C GLN A 225 2.72 -29.23 -21.90
N ALA A 226 2.58 -30.00 -20.82
CA ALA A 226 2.71 -29.49 -19.46
C ALA A 226 4.09 -28.86 -19.20
N SER A 227 5.18 -29.51 -19.66
CA SER A 227 6.54 -28.98 -19.53
C SER A 227 6.72 -27.69 -20.32
N SER A 228 6.23 -27.64 -21.56
CA SER A 228 6.29 -26.44 -22.40
C SER A 228 5.51 -25.26 -21.80
N ILE A 229 4.38 -25.50 -21.14
CA ILE A 229 3.64 -24.46 -20.39
C ILE A 229 4.49 -23.89 -19.25
N VAL A 230 5.16 -24.76 -18.50
CA VAL A 230 6.00 -24.36 -17.36
C VAL A 230 7.24 -23.60 -17.84
N GLU A 231 7.92 -24.10 -18.87
CA GLU A 231 9.08 -23.44 -19.48
C GLU A 231 8.72 -22.06 -20.04
N ALA A 232 7.60 -21.94 -20.75
CA ALA A 232 7.10 -20.66 -21.24
C ALA A 232 6.78 -19.69 -20.09
N PHE A 233 6.26 -20.20 -18.96
CA PHE A 233 5.96 -19.38 -17.79
C PHE A 233 7.22 -18.86 -17.13
N ASP A 234 8.19 -19.75 -16.87
CA ASP A 234 9.46 -19.41 -16.23
C ASP A 234 10.25 -18.41 -17.10
N SER A 235 10.28 -18.60 -18.43
CA SER A 235 10.90 -17.64 -19.37
C SER A 235 10.19 -16.27 -19.38
N CYS A 236 8.86 -16.24 -19.29
CA CYS A 236 8.10 -14.98 -19.31
C CYS A 236 8.14 -14.23 -17.98
N GLU A 237 8.55 -14.86 -16.88
CA GLU A 237 8.59 -14.22 -15.56
C GLU A 237 9.63 -13.09 -15.51
N GLU A 238 10.81 -13.33 -16.07
CA GLU A 238 11.87 -12.32 -16.18
C GLU A 238 11.46 -11.16 -17.10
N ASP A 239 10.91 -11.48 -18.28
CA ASP A 239 10.41 -10.49 -19.23
C ASP A 239 9.32 -9.60 -18.62
N ALA A 240 8.38 -10.21 -17.88
CA ALA A 240 7.33 -9.48 -17.18
C ALA A 240 7.91 -8.56 -16.10
N ALA A 241 8.90 -9.02 -15.33
CA ALA A 241 9.58 -8.20 -14.34
C ALA A 241 10.31 -7.00 -14.98
N ASN A 242 11.00 -7.23 -16.10
CA ASN A 242 11.69 -6.19 -16.85
C ASN A 242 10.71 -5.14 -17.41
N ARG A 243 9.59 -5.57 -18.02
CA ARG A 243 8.56 -4.63 -18.49
C ARG A 243 7.90 -3.84 -17.37
N ILE A 244 7.71 -4.43 -16.18
CA ILE A 244 7.18 -3.70 -15.02
C ILE A 244 8.16 -2.60 -14.59
N LYS A 245 9.47 -2.91 -14.54
CA LYS A 245 10.52 -1.92 -14.24
C LYS A 245 10.56 -0.82 -15.30
N GLU A 246 10.51 -1.17 -16.59
CA GLU A 246 10.47 -0.18 -17.68
C GLU A 246 9.24 0.73 -17.61
N LYS A 247 8.04 0.19 -17.37
CA LYS A 247 6.82 0.98 -17.20
C LYS A 247 6.92 1.91 -16.00
N ALA A 248 7.49 1.43 -14.88
CA ALA A 248 7.72 2.26 -13.70
C ALA A 248 8.72 3.39 -13.98
N ASN A 249 9.81 3.11 -14.71
CA ASN A 249 10.80 4.10 -15.11
C ASN A 249 10.22 5.14 -16.09
N LYS A 250 9.48 4.70 -17.11
CA LYS A 250 8.76 5.59 -18.03
C LYS A 250 7.76 6.49 -17.29
N LYS A 251 7.03 5.95 -16.31
CA LYS A 251 6.13 6.74 -15.45
C LYS A 251 6.88 7.76 -14.59
N LYS A 252 8.03 7.37 -14.00
CA LYS A 252 8.90 8.29 -13.24
C LYS A 252 9.42 9.42 -14.13
N LEU A 253 9.91 9.10 -15.32
CA LEU A 253 10.41 10.10 -16.29
C LEU A 253 9.29 11.03 -16.76
N ALA A 254 8.11 10.49 -17.08
CA ALA A 254 6.95 11.30 -17.46
C ALA A 254 6.50 12.25 -16.34
N ASN A 255 6.48 11.75 -15.09
CA ASN A 255 6.16 12.58 -13.92
C ASN A 255 7.21 13.66 -13.68
N HIS A 256 8.50 13.33 -13.80
CA HIS A 256 9.60 14.29 -13.67
C HIS A 256 9.50 15.39 -14.74
N HIS A 257 9.32 15.00 -16.01
CA HIS A 257 9.12 15.95 -17.11
C HIS A 257 7.88 16.84 -16.88
N ALA A 258 6.75 16.26 -16.46
CA ALA A 258 5.55 17.04 -16.15
C ALA A 258 5.78 18.04 -15.01
N ASN A 259 6.54 17.66 -13.98
CA ASN A 259 6.92 18.56 -12.88
C ASN A 259 7.84 19.68 -13.35
N GLN A 260 8.87 19.38 -14.16
CA GLN A 260 9.75 20.39 -14.73
C GLN A 260 8.98 21.42 -15.57
N VAL A 261 8.07 20.96 -16.44
CA VAL A 261 7.20 21.85 -17.21
C VAL A 261 6.32 22.70 -16.29
N ARG A 262 5.83 22.15 -15.17
CA ARG A 262 5.06 22.93 -14.19
C ARG A 262 5.91 24.01 -13.52
N ILE A 263 7.12 23.66 -13.06
CA ILE A 263 8.07 24.60 -12.42
C ILE A 263 8.41 25.74 -13.39
N GLN A 264 8.73 25.43 -14.65
CA GLN A 264 9.00 26.43 -15.68
C GLN A 264 7.83 27.38 -15.88
N LYS A 265 6.60 26.87 -15.94
CA LYS A 265 5.40 27.71 -16.07
C LYS A 265 5.16 28.60 -14.85
N THR A 266 5.37 28.08 -13.63
CA THR A 266 5.24 28.90 -12.43
C THR A 266 6.33 29.97 -12.35
N ASN A 267 7.57 29.66 -12.73
CA ASN A 267 8.63 30.67 -12.82
C ASN A 267 8.30 31.77 -13.84
N ALA A 268 7.69 31.42 -14.98
CA ALA A 268 7.20 32.41 -15.94
C ALA A 268 6.09 33.30 -15.36
N ILE A 269 5.21 32.74 -14.52
CA ILE A 269 4.19 33.52 -13.79
C ILE A 269 4.84 34.49 -12.80
N ILE A 270 5.84 34.02 -12.05
CA ILE A 270 6.59 34.86 -11.10
C ILE A 270 7.28 36.01 -11.84
N HIS A 271 7.93 35.73 -12.98
CA HIS A 271 8.54 36.77 -13.81
C HIS A 271 7.50 37.79 -14.31
N GLN A 272 6.33 37.33 -14.76
CA GLN A 272 5.25 38.24 -15.18
C GLN A 272 4.70 39.07 -14.02
N LEU A 273 4.63 38.53 -12.81
CA LEU A 273 4.27 39.30 -11.61
C LEU A 273 5.34 40.34 -11.29
N GLU A 274 6.63 39.99 -11.37
CA GLU A 274 7.72 40.95 -11.17
C GLU A 274 7.69 42.12 -12.15
N GLU A 275 7.29 41.89 -13.40
CA GLU A 275 7.10 42.95 -14.40
C GLU A 275 5.91 43.88 -14.10
N LEU A 276 4.87 43.37 -13.42
CA LEU A 276 3.67 44.14 -13.08
C LEU A 276 3.79 44.92 -11.77
N VAL A 277 4.74 44.56 -10.90
CA VAL A 277 4.99 45.25 -9.63
C VAL A 277 5.99 46.38 -9.85
N ASP A 278 5.63 47.60 -9.44
CA ASP A 278 6.51 48.77 -9.54
C ASP A 278 7.84 48.54 -8.78
N ASP A 279 8.94 49.08 -9.31
CA ASP A 279 10.29 48.88 -8.76
C ASP A 279 10.50 49.49 -7.38
N ASP A 280 9.66 50.44 -6.97
CA ASP A 280 9.69 51.09 -5.67
C ASP A 280 9.04 50.25 -4.56
N LYS A 281 8.29 49.20 -4.90
CA LYS A 281 7.61 48.35 -3.92
C LYS A 281 8.58 47.38 -3.23
N PRO A 282 8.80 47.49 -1.90
CA PRO A 282 9.82 46.71 -1.21
C PRO A 282 9.52 45.21 -1.20
N TRP A 283 8.24 44.81 -1.27
CA TRP A 283 7.84 43.40 -1.28
C TRP A 283 8.12 42.70 -2.62
N LYS A 284 8.47 43.43 -3.69
CA LYS A 284 8.88 42.87 -4.99
C LYS A 284 10.02 41.85 -4.83
N CYS A 285 10.96 42.11 -3.92
CA CYS A 285 12.06 41.17 -3.65
C CYS A 285 11.59 39.82 -3.08
N LEU A 286 10.45 39.78 -2.39
CA LEU A 286 9.90 38.56 -1.80
C LEU A 286 9.33 37.60 -2.86
N LEU A 287 8.95 38.11 -4.04
CA LEU A 287 8.51 37.27 -5.17
C LEU A 287 9.62 36.33 -5.64
N ARG A 288 10.88 36.78 -5.54
CA ARG A 288 12.08 35.99 -5.91
C ARG A 288 12.42 34.92 -4.87
N HIS A 289 11.85 35.02 -3.67
CA HIS A 289 12.14 34.12 -2.55
C HIS A 289 11.08 33.02 -2.46
N HIS A 290 10.99 32.21 -3.51
CA HIS A 290 10.24 30.96 -3.50
C HIS A 290 11.20 29.77 -3.43
N SER A 291 10.77 28.70 -2.75
CA SER A 291 11.52 27.46 -2.68
C SER A 291 10.73 26.33 -3.33
N THR A 292 11.42 25.43 -4.01
CA THR A 292 10.82 24.15 -4.42
C THR A 292 10.92 23.18 -3.25
N GLN A 293 9.80 22.83 -2.64
CA GLN A 293 9.76 21.81 -1.60
C GLN A 293 9.27 20.47 -2.16
N LYS A 294 9.88 19.39 -1.69
CA LYS A 294 9.44 18.02 -1.92
C LYS A 294 8.57 17.58 -0.77
N ASN A 295 7.32 17.23 -1.03
CA ASN A 295 6.46 16.61 -0.04
C ASN A 295 5.83 15.34 -0.63
N ASN A 296 5.97 14.20 0.06
CA ASN A 296 5.23 12.97 -0.23
C ASN A 296 5.04 12.68 -1.73
N SER A 297 6.14 12.58 -2.49
CA SER A 297 6.21 12.31 -3.95
C SER A 297 5.89 13.45 -4.92
N LYS A 298 5.52 14.64 -4.45
CA LYS A 298 5.21 15.81 -5.32
C LYS A 298 6.10 16.98 -4.96
N GLU A 299 6.70 17.58 -5.97
CA GLU A 299 7.35 18.88 -5.87
C GLU A 299 6.28 19.96 -6.00
N TYR A 300 6.26 20.91 -5.08
CA TYR A 300 5.52 22.16 -5.24
C TYR A 300 6.38 23.35 -4.87
N ILE A 301 5.99 24.49 -5.43
CA ILE A 301 6.60 25.76 -5.12
C ILE A 301 5.90 26.25 -3.87
N GLN A 302 6.69 26.55 -2.85
CA GLN A 302 6.25 27.15 -1.62
C GLN A 302 6.89 28.52 -1.49
N PHE A 303 6.05 29.53 -1.35
CA PHE A 303 6.44 30.88 -1.04
C PHE A 303 6.71 30.99 0.46
N GLN A 304 7.82 31.64 0.83
CA GLN A 304 8.18 31.78 2.24
C GLN A 304 7.23 32.71 3.00
N CYS A 305 6.63 33.66 2.29
CA CYS A 305 5.62 34.57 2.83
C CYS A 305 4.23 33.93 2.73
N PRO A 306 3.49 33.75 3.85
CA PRO A 306 2.14 33.17 3.83
C PRO A 306 1.14 33.98 3.00
N LEU A 307 1.26 35.32 2.95
CA LEU A 307 0.42 36.17 2.10
C LEU A 307 0.66 35.87 0.62
N LEU A 308 1.91 35.76 0.19
CA LEU A 308 2.24 35.35 -1.17
C LEU A 308 1.73 33.93 -1.47
N GLU A 309 1.94 32.98 -0.56
CA GLU A 309 1.45 31.61 -0.70
C GLU A 309 -0.08 31.59 -0.89
N GLN A 310 -0.83 32.32 -0.06
CA GLN A 310 -2.29 32.36 -0.11
C GLN A 310 -2.82 32.77 -1.49
N HIS A 311 -2.20 33.77 -2.13
CA HIS A 311 -2.67 34.32 -3.40
C HIS A 311 -2.03 33.66 -4.64
N LEU A 312 -0.78 33.20 -4.52
CA LEU A 312 -0.03 32.61 -5.63
C LEU A 312 -0.14 31.09 -5.73
N HIS A 313 -0.43 30.39 -4.63
CA HIS A 313 -0.58 28.93 -4.64
C HIS A 313 -1.65 28.44 -5.63
N PRO A 314 -2.84 29.06 -5.74
CA PRO A 314 -3.85 28.67 -6.74
C PRO A 314 -3.33 28.79 -8.19
N LEU A 315 -2.50 29.81 -8.47
CA LEU A 315 -1.89 30.03 -9.78
C LEU A 315 -0.74 29.06 -10.03
N ALA A 316 0.03 28.69 -9.00
CA ALA A 316 1.08 27.68 -9.09
C ALA A 316 0.51 26.27 -9.34
N LEU A 317 -0.66 25.95 -8.76
CA LEU A 317 -1.37 24.70 -8.99
C LEU A 317 -1.97 24.61 -10.40
N ALA A 318 -2.47 25.73 -10.92
CA ALA A 318 -3.08 25.81 -12.24
C ALA A 318 -2.51 26.97 -13.08
N PRO A 319 -1.28 26.84 -13.61
CA PRO A 319 -0.61 27.92 -14.34
C PRO A 319 -1.40 28.45 -15.55
N SER A 320 -2.27 27.63 -16.15
CA SER A 320 -3.13 28.05 -17.25
C SER A 320 -4.19 29.08 -16.86
N LYS A 321 -4.42 29.33 -15.56
CA LYS A 321 -5.35 30.36 -15.07
C LYS A 321 -4.68 31.71 -14.81
N ALA A 322 -3.36 31.78 -14.91
CA ALA A 322 -2.58 33.01 -14.73
C ALA A 322 -2.71 33.93 -15.96
N THR A 323 -3.91 34.42 -16.21
CA THR A 323 -4.14 35.46 -17.23
C THR A 323 -3.58 36.79 -16.74
N LYS A 324 -3.17 37.68 -17.65
CA LYS A 324 -2.65 39.02 -17.30
C LYS A 324 -3.60 39.77 -16.36
N LYS A 325 -4.92 39.70 -16.60
CA LYS A 325 -5.93 40.28 -15.72
C LYS A 325 -5.87 39.69 -14.31
N LYS A 326 -5.78 38.36 -14.21
CA LYS A 326 -5.73 37.69 -12.90
C LYS A 326 -4.44 37.98 -12.14
N LEU A 327 -3.33 38.10 -12.85
CA LEU A 327 -2.05 38.52 -12.27
C LEU A 327 -2.13 39.95 -11.75
N GLN A 328 -2.71 40.87 -12.51
CA GLN A 328 -2.94 42.24 -12.05
C GLN A 328 -3.81 42.27 -10.78
N GLU A 329 -4.94 41.55 -10.76
CA GLU A 329 -5.79 41.46 -9.56
C GLU A 329 -5.01 40.98 -8.33
N VAL A 330 -4.10 40.02 -8.50
CA VAL A 330 -3.26 39.51 -7.40
C VAL A 330 -2.22 40.56 -6.98
N VAL A 331 -1.62 41.27 -7.92
CA VAL A 331 -0.69 42.37 -7.65
C VAL A 331 -1.38 43.50 -6.88
N ASP A 332 -2.59 43.88 -7.29
CA ASP A 332 -3.37 44.94 -6.65
C ASP A 332 -3.68 44.57 -5.18
N ILE A 333 -4.17 43.34 -4.95
CA ILE A 333 -4.45 42.82 -3.61
C ILE A 333 -3.18 42.76 -2.75
N LEU A 334 -2.08 42.23 -3.29
CA LEU A 334 -0.82 42.13 -2.56
C LEU A 334 -0.27 43.52 -2.24
N THR A 335 -0.34 44.45 -3.19
CA THR A 335 0.11 45.83 -3.00
C THR A 335 -0.67 46.50 -1.88
N GLU A 336 -2.01 46.40 -1.89
CA GLU A 336 -2.85 46.93 -0.81
C GLU A 336 -2.49 46.33 0.55
N GLN A 337 -2.29 45.01 0.61
CA GLN A 337 -1.96 44.30 1.84
C GLN A 337 -0.56 44.67 2.37
N PHE A 338 0.45 44.75 1.49
CA PHE A 338 1.80 45.13 1.87
C PHE A 338 1.90 46.61 2.21
N ASP A 339 1.25 47.50 1.46
CA ASP A 339 1.22 48.94 1.75
C ASP A 339 0.58 49.19 3.12
N MET A 340 -0.48 48.47 3.47
CA MET A 340 -1.09 48.51 4.81
C MET A 340 -0.12 48.07 5.91
N ILE A 341 0.64 46.98 5.70
CA ILE A 341 1.66 46.51 6.65
C ILE A 341 2.79 47.53 6.80
N ILE A 342 3.19 48.18 5.71
CA ILE A 342 4.26 49.18 5.72
C ILE A 342 3.78 50.46 6.40
N SER A 343 2.59 50.96 6.06
CA SER A 343 2.05 52.21 6.60
C SER A 343 1.75 52.13 8.09
N THR A 344 1.46 50.93 8.60
CA THR A 344 1.26 50.66 10.02
C THR A 344 2.58 50.44 10.77
N GLY A 345 3.73 50.61 10.10
CA GLY A 345 5.05 50.43 10.71
C GLY A 345 5.37 48.98 11.07
N PHE A 346 4.61 48.00 10.61
CA PHE A 346 4.85 46.58 10.94
C PHE A 346 6.07 46.01 10.24
N TYR A 347 6.37 46.53 9.06
CA TYR A 347 7.47 46.04 8.24
C TYR A 347 8.82 46.28 8.93
N ASP A 348 9.01 47.47 9.48
CA ASP A 348 10.24 47.90 10.16
C ASP A 348 10.13 47.90 11.70
N LEU A 349 8.93 47.58 12.22
CA LEU A 349 8.56 47.65 13.63
C LEU A 349 8.55 49.07 14.21
N SER A 350 8.51 50.11 13.38
CA SER A 350 8.46 51.52 13.83
C SER A 350 7.23 51.86 14.68
N PHE A 351 6.16 51.06 14.61
CA PHE A 351 5.01 51.22 15.50
C PHE A 351 5.36 51.02 16.98
N LEU A 352 6.44 50.29 17.27
CA LEU A 352 6.93 50.11 18.64
C LEU A 352 7.51 51.41 19.19
N ASP A 353 8.17 52.22 18.35
CA ASP A 353 8.72 53.51 18.75
C ASP A 353 7.59 54.49 19.08
N GLN A 354 6.53 54.50 18.26
CA GLN A 354 5.35 55.30 18.54
C GLN A 354 4.65 54.87 19.85
N TYR A 355 4.51 53.55 20.06
CA TYR A 355 3.95 53.01 21.30
C TYR A 355 4.79 53.38 22.53
N ALA A 356 6.11 53.39 22.39
CA ALA A 356 7.06 53.77 23.43
C ALA A 356 6.87 55.21 23.88
N GLU A 357 6.74 56.13 22.93
CA GLU A 357 6.54 57.56 23.17
C GLU A 357 5.22 57.82 23.91
N GLU A 358 4.14 57.12 23.54
CA GLU A 358 2.81 57.30 24.14
C GLU A 358 2.71 56.78 25.58
N HIS A 359 3.51 55.77 25.97
CA HIS A 359 3.34 55.06 27.23
C HIS A 359 4.43 55.33 28.28
N HIS A 360 5.42 56.19 27.98
CA HIS A 360 6.51 56.60 28.89
C HIS A 360 7.12 55.44 29.70
N GLN A 361 7.33 54.28 29.07
CA GLN A 361 7.77 53.05 29.73
C GLN A 361 8.93 52.40 28.97
N ASP A 362 10.13 52.95 29.14
CA ASP A 362 11.36 52.48 28.48
C ASP A 362 11.65 50.99 28.72
N ASP A 363 11.32 50.45 29.91
CA ASP A 363 11.60 49.06 30.25
C ASP A 363 10.65 48.03 29.59
N LYS A 364 9.42 48.42 29.19
CA LYS A 364 8.47 47.48 28.57
C LYS A 364 8.76 47.23 27.09
N ASN A 365 9.35 48.21 26.40
CA ASN A 365 9.62 48.10 24.96
C ASN A 365 10.73 47.11 24.66
N VAL A 366 11.81 47.09 25.47
CA VAL A 366 12.89 46.09 25.33
C VAL A 366 12.34 44.67 25.47
N MET A 367 11.38 44.47 26.37
CA MET A 367 10.77 43.16 26.59
C MET A 367 9.80 42.76 25.47
N LEU A 368 9.02 43.71 24.94
CA LEU A 368 8.09 43.48 23.83
C LEU A 368 8.85 43.23 22.52
N GLU A 369 9.89 44.02 22.25
CA GLU A 369 10.78 43.82 21.10
C GLU A 369 11.43 42.43 21.19
N HIS A 370 11.97 42.06 22.36
CA HIS A 370 12.56 40.73 22.57
C HIS A 370 11.53 39.58 22.44
N LEU A 371 10.28 39.77 22.89
CA LEU A 371 9.21 38.79 22.70
C LEU A 371 8.80 38.66 21.24
N LEU A 372 8.68 39.77 20.52
CA LEU A 372 8.37 39.78 19.08
C LEU A 372 9.50 39.12 18.29
N TRP A 373 10.76 39.48 18.58
CA TRP A 373 11.93 38.80 18.03
C TRP A 373 11.93 37.30 18.32
N ARG A 374 11.51 36.87 19.52
CA ARG A 374 11.44 35.45 19.89
C ARG A 374 10.28 34.72 19.21
N HIS A 375 9.12 35.35 19.08
CA HIS A 375 7.90 34.71 18.58
C HIS A 375 7.88 34.61 17.05
N PHE A 376 8.51 35.57 16.38
CA PHE A 376 8.51 35.66 14.93
C PHE A 376 9.78 35.16 14.24
N ARG A 377 10.85 34.82 14.98
CA ARG A 377 12.05 34.23 14.39
C ARG A 377 11.89 32.72 14.17
N MET A 378 12.24 32.26 12.96
CA MET A 378 12.42 30.84 12.67
C MET A 378 13.72 30.35 13.30
N GLU A 379 13.67 29.23 14.05
CA GLU A 379 14.87 28.46 14.39
C GLU A 379 15.56 28.01 13.09
N GLY A 380 16.74 28.57 12.77
CA GLY A 380 17.62 28.00 11.72
C GLY A 380 18.30 28.93 10.71
N ALA A 381 18.13 30.26 10.72
CA ALA A 381 18.79 31.14 9.73
C ALA A 381 19.98 31.92 10.33
N ASN A 382 21.20 31.46 10.03
CA ASN A 382 22.47 32.16 10.31
C ASN A 382 22.92 33.09 9.15
N GLN A 383 22.02 33.46 8.22
CA GLN A 383 22.33 34.40 7.14
C GLN A 383 21.64 35.74 7.34
N ILE A 384 22.44 36.80 7.26
CA ILE A 384 22.04 38.21 7.28
C ILE A 384 21.33 38.52 5.95
N VAL A 385 20.07 38.12 5.84
CA VAL A 385 19.12 38.73 4.89
C VAL A 385 18.49 39.93 5.63
N PRO A 386 18.27 41.09 4.99
CA PRO A 386 17.65 42.23 5.66
C PRO A 386 16.28 41.82 6.21
N ARG A 387 16.15 41.95 7.53
CA ARG A 387 14.96 41.77 8.37
C ARG A 387 13.66 41.41 7.61
N LEU A 388 13.33 40.12 7.55
CA LEU A 388 11.98 39.58 7.80
C LEU A 388 12.05 38.05 7.81
N PRO A 389 11.47 37.40 8.84
CA PRO A 389 10.20 36.76 8.56
C PRO A 389 9.28 36.76 9.78
N LEU A 390 8.64 37.89 10.09
CA LEU A 390 7.32 37.78 10.70
C LEU A 390 6.47 36.90 9.78
N LYS A 391 5.96 35.77 10.27
CA LYS A 391 4.94 34.98 9.58
C LYS A 391 3.66 35.81 9.55
N ILE A 392 3.61 36.79 8.67
CA ILE A 392 2.41 37.58 8.43
C ILE A 392 1.44 36.62 7.75
N ASN A 393 0.57 36.02 8.56
CA ASN A 393 -0.53 35.19 8.11
C ASN A 393 -1.80 36.06 8.02
N ALA A 394 -2.90 35.47 7.54
CA ALA A 394 -4.18 36.18 7.43
C ALA A 394 -4.70 36.70 8.79
N GLU A 395 -4.32 36.07 9.91
CA GLU A 395 -4.70 36.50 11.25
C GLU A 395 -3.97 37.78 11.66
N CYS A 396 -2.67 37.87 11.42
CA CYS A 396 -1.89 39.10 11.61
C CYS A 396 -2.49 40.24 10.79
N LEU A 397 -2.82 39.98 9.51
CA LEU A 397 -3.43 40.99 8.65
C LEU A 397 -4.79 41.45 9.19
N ALA A 398 -5.62 40.53 9.68
CA ALA A 398 -6.91 40.86 10.28
C ALA A 398 -6.79 41.69 11.57
N LEU A 399 -5.70 41.52 12.33
CA LEU A 399 -5.40 42.32 13.52
C LEU A 399 -4.92 43.72 13.16
N VAL A 400 -4.07 43.83 12.13
CA VAL A 400 -3.63 45.12 11.56
C VAL A 400 -4.83 45.91 11.08
N GLN A 401 -5.72 45.30 10.29
CA GLN A 401 -6.94 45.92 9.75
C GLN A 401 -7.91 46.44 10.82
N LYS A 402 -7.90 45.85 12.01
CA LYS A 402 -8.81 46.22 13.11
C LYS A 402 -8.21 47.24 14.05
N GLU A 403 -6.97 47.67 13.83
CA GLU A 403 -6.17 48.46 14.79
C GLU A 403 -6.04 47.78 16.17
N LYS A 404 -6.28 46.47 16.24
CA LYS A 404 -6.31 45.69 17.49
C LYS A 404 -5.05 44.90 17.74
N LEU A 405 -4.03 45.08 16.91
CA LEU A 405 -2.83 44.28 17.04
C LEU A 405 -2.05 44.64 18.31
N LEU A 406 -1.97 45.92 18.68
CA LEU A 406 -1.34 46.31 19.94
C LEU A 406 -2.04 45.65 21.13
N ASP A 407 -3.38 45.66 21.17
CA ASP A 407 -4.16 44.97 22.19
C ASP A 407 -3.90 43.45 22.21
N ALA A 408 -3.80 42.83 21.02
CA ALA A 408 -3.53 41.41 20.90
C ALA A 408 -2.11 41.04 21.34
N LEU A 409 -1.11 41.85 20.96
CA LEU A 409 0.28 41.67 21.37
C LEU A 409 0.45 41.90 22.86
N ASP A 410 -0.19 42.93 23.44
CA ASP A 410 -0.19 43.18 24.87
C ASP A 410 -0.87 42.02 25.63
N SER A 411 -1.97 41.48 25.11
CA SER A 411 -2.61 40.28 25.66
C SER A 411 -1.69 39.05 25.62
N ILE A 412 -0.99 38.82 24.51
CA ILE A 412 -0.02 37.71 24.37
C ILE A 412 1.17 37.92 25.31
N ALA A 413 1.72 39.14 25.37
CA ALA A 413 2.82 39.48 26.26
C ALA A 413 2.43 39.28 27.73
N LYS A 414 1.24 39.75 28.14
CA LYS A 414 0.67 39.49 29.47
C LYS A 414 0.52 38.01 29.75
N GLN A 415 0.10 37.20 28.77
CA GLN A 415 -0.04 35.76 28.93
C GLN A 415 1.31 35.04 29.07
N GLU A 416 2.32 35.40 28.28
CA GLU A 416 3.67 34.83 28.37
C GLU A 416 4.39 35.28 29.65
N ILE A 417 4.24 36.54 30.08
CA ILE A 417 4.72 37.01 31.38
C ILE A 417 4.09 36.18 32.50
N ARG A 418 2.77 35.94 32.46
CA ARG A 418 2.10 35.07 33.43
C ARG A 418 2.64 33.65 33.42
N LYS A 419 2.93 33.07 32.24
CA LYS A 419 3.56 31.74 32.13
C LYS A 419 4.95 31.73 32.78
N VAL A 420 5.80 32.70 32.47
CA VAL A 420 7.15 32.80 33.05
C VAL A 420 7.07 32.98 34.57
N ILE A 421 6.22 33.89 35.07
CA ILE A 421 5.99 34.09 36.50
C ILE A 421 5.48 32.80 37.15
N SER A 422 4.50 32.12 36.55
CA SER A 422 3.96 30.87 37.08
C SER A 422 5.00 29.74 37.11
N SER A 423 5.86 29.64 36.09
CA SER A 423 6.95 28.65 36.06
C SER A 423 8.04 28.94 37.08
N ARG A 424 8.30 30.22 37.41
CA ARG A 424 9.26 30.64 38.44
C ARG A 424 8.70 30.49 39.86
N TRP A 425 7.38 30.62 40.04
CA TRP A 425 6.70 30.47 41.33
C TRP A 425 6.44 29.01 41.69
N VAL A 426 6.22 28.13 40.71
CA VAL A 426 6.07 26.68 40.96
C VAL A 426 7.39 26.02 41.36
N SER A 427 8.55 26.61 41.05
CA SER A 427 9.86 26.11 41.50
C SER A 427 10.26 26.52 42.92
N THR A 428 9.49 27.37 43.62
CA THR A 428 9.86 27.93 44.94
C THR A 428 8.97 27.50 46.10
N ILE A 429 7.99 26.61 45.90
CA ILE A 429 7.18 26.07 47.00
C ILE A 429 7.63 24.63 47.33
N PRO A 430 8.18 24.36 48.52
CA PRO A 430 8.49 23.00 48.97
C PRO A 430 7.19 22.19 49.15
N SER A 431 7.19 20.95 48.66
CA SER A 431 6.05 20.02 48.68
C SER A 431 5.53 19.60 50.07
N SER A 432 5.96 20.24 51.16
CA SER A 432 5.68 19.84 52.54
C SER A 432 4.51 20.58 53.20
N VAL A 433 3.65 21.28 52.45
CA VAL A 433 2.58 22.13 53.02
C VAL A 433 1.15 21.66 52.67
N LEU A 434 0.98 20.51 52.03
CA LEU A 434 -0.37 19.95 51.79
C LEU A 434 -0.45 18.51 52.23
N ASP A 435 -0.68 18.29 53.53
CA ASP A 435 -1.25 17.07 54.09
C ASP A 435 -1.99 17.36 55.40
N SER A 436 -3.34 17.38 55.38
CA SER A 436 -4.16 16.37 56.09
C SER A 436 -5.66 16.74 56.22
N PRO A 437 -6.54 15.72 56.37
CA PRO A 437 -7.99 15.81 56.09
C PRO A 437 -8.87 15.63 57.34
N ALA A 438 -10.20 15.74 57.19
CA ALA A 438 -11.18 15.18 58.11
C ALA A 438 -12.54 14.86 57.43
N PRO A 439 -13.34 13.92 58.00
CA PRO A 439 -14.25 13.03 57.27
C PRO A 439 -15.75 13.30 57.53
N TYR A 440 -16.65 12.65 56.78
CA TYR A 440 -18.04 12.45 57.20
C TYR A 440 -18.61 11.09 56.76
N TYR A 441 -19.21 10.41 57.73
CA TYR A 441 -19.98 9.15 57.67
C TYR A 441 -21.41 9.39 57.18
N HIS A 442 -22.02 8.40 56.52
CA HIS A 442 -23.35 7.88 56.89
C HIS A 442 -23.61 6.49 56.28
N ASP A 443 -24.23 5.66 57.12
CA ASP A 443 -24.58 4.24 56.99
C ASP A 443 -25.87 3.94 56.19
N GLU A 444 -26.13 2.63 56.06
CA GLU A 444 -27.39 1.86 55.91
C GLU A 444 -27.43 1.01 54.62
N GLU A 445 -27.07 -0.28 54.69
CA GLU A 445 -27.87 -1.46 55.10
C GLU A 445 -28.72 -2.07 53.98
N SER A 446 -28.38 -3.30 53.55
CA SER A 446 -29.16 -4.54 53.79
C SER A 446 -28.97 -5.62 52.70
N SER A 447 -28.66 -6.85 53.18
CA SER A 447 -29.03 -8.21 52.70
C SER A 447 -28.71 -8.62 51.24
N GLU A 448 -28.26 -9.84 50.88
CA GLU A 448 -28.27 -11.18 51.49
C GLU A 448 -27.35 -12.11 50.64
N GLU A 449 -26.67 -13.06 51.30
CA GLU A 449 -26.31 -14.48 50.96
C GLU A 449 -26.03 -14.90 49.47
N GLN A 450 -25.10 -15.80 49.08
CA GLN A 450 -24.27 -16.84 49.71
C GLN A 450 -23.27 -17.37 48.66
N ASP A 451 -22.15 -17.94 49.12
CA ASP A 451 -21.23 -18.94 48.53
C ASP A 451 -20.95 -19.05 47.00
N ASP A 452 -19.69 -18.86 46.62
CA ASP A 452 -18.80 -20.00 46.27
C ASP A 452 -17.35 -19.50 46.11
N GLY A 453 -16.43 -20.19 46.78
CA GLY A 453 -15.01 -19.86 46.79
C GLY A 453 -14.31 -20.21 45.48
N ASP A 454 -13.50 -19.26 44.98
CA ASP A 454 -12.28 -19.58 44.25
C ASP A 454 -11.26 -18.45 44.44
N SER A 455 -10.12 -18.83 45.04
CA SER A 455 -8.99 -17.97 45.33
C SER A 455 -8.29 -17.55 44.03
N VAL A 456 -8.61 -16.35 43.54
CA VAL A 456 -7.84 -15.69 42.49
C VAL A 456 -6.70 -14.92 43.15
N MET A 457 -5.47 -15.42 42.98
CA MET A 457 -4.25 -14.67 43.28
C MET A 457 -4.30 -13.32 42.57
N SER A 458 -4.34 -12.23 43.33
CA SER A 458 -4.19 -10.88 42.83
C SER A 458 -2.79 -10.70 42.24
N VAL A 459 -2.74 -10.61 40.91
CA VAL A 459 -1.51 -10.27 40.20
C VAL A 459 -1.23 -8.78 40.42
N PRO A 460 -0.04 -8.37 40.89
CA PRO A 460 0.26 -6.96 41.09
C PRO A 460 0.12 -6.20 39.74
N PRO A 461 -0.39 -4.96 39.75
CA PRO A 461 -0.75 -4.21 38.54
C PRO A 461 0.40 -4.06 37.52
N LEU A 462 1.65 -4.25 37.96
CA LEU A 462 2.87 -4.19 37.16
C LEU A 462 3.08 -5.40 36.22
N ARG A 463 2.61 -6.61 36.57
CA ARG A 463 2.73 -7.80 35.71
C ARG A 463 1.84 -7.74 34.46
N SER A 464 0.74 -6.98 34.51
CA SER A 464 -0.20 -6.83 33.38
C SER A 464 0.41 -6.07 32.18
N LYS A 465 1.27 -5.07 32.43
CA LYS A 465 1.87 -4.21 31.39
C LYS A 465 2.99 -4.92 30.62
N ALA A 466 3.84 -5.68 31.32
CA ALA A 466 4.87 -6.51 30.70
C ALA A 466 4.26 -7.59 29.80
N HIS A 467 3.17 -8.22 30.26
CA HIS A 467 2.43 -9.22 29.49
C HIS A 467 1.75 -8.64 28.24
N LEU A 468 1.22 -7.40 28.33
CA LEU A 468 0.64 -6.70 27.18
C LEU A 468 1.70 -6.33 26.13
N LEU A 469 2.89 -5.89 26.57
CA LEU A 469 4.00 -5.54 25.69
C LEU A 469 4.57 -6.77 24.96
N ALA A 470 4.77 -7.88 25.67
CA ALA A 470 5.24 -9.14 25.09
C ALA A 470 4.25 -9.71 24.05
N ASN A 471 2.95 -9.64 24.33
CA ASN A 471 1.91 -10.04 23.37
C ASN A 471 1.87 -9.12 22.14
N THR A 472 2.14 -7.83 22.30
CA THR A 472 2.18 -6.88 21.18
C THR A 472 3.37 -7.16 20.25
N LEU A 473 4.54 -7.48 20.81
CA LEU A 473 5.73 -7.88 20.05
C LEU A 473 5.52 -9.18 19.27
N LEU A 474 4.93 -10.20 19.90
CA LEU A 474 4.63 -11.48 19.25
C LEU A 474 3.58 -11.34 18.12
N ARG A 475 2.67 -10.38 18.24
CA ARG A 475 1.56 -10.18 17.28
C ARG A 475 1.96 -9.35 16.05
N HIS A 476 2.87 -8.39 16.21
CA HIS A 476 3.22 -7.44 15.15
C HIS A 476 4.61 -7.68 14.53
N GLY A 477 5.43 -8.53 15.15
CA GLY A 477 6.79 -8.85 14.68
C GLY A 477 7.78 -7.69 14.89
N PRO A 478 9.10 -7.96 14.85
CA PRO A 478 10.14 -6.96 15.14
C PRO A 478 10.31 -5.90 14.04
N TYR A 479 9.53 -5.95 12.97
CA TYR A 479 9.69 -5.09 11.78
C TYR A 479 8.78 -3.86 11.78
N ASN A 480 8.04 -3.61 12.86
CA ASN A 480 7.21 -2.41 12.99
C ASN A 480 7.98 -1.30 13.71
N GLU A 481 8.34 -0.25 12.96
CA GLU A 481 9.15 0.88 13.41
C GLU A 481 8.57 1.55 14.67
N ASN A 482 7.24 1.68 14.77
CA ASN A 482 6.57 2.26 15.95
C ASN A 482 6.72 1.39 17.21
N VAL A 483 6.78 0.06 17.03
CA VAL A 483 6.96 -0.88 18.14
C VAL A 483 8.40 -0.80 18.66
N VAL A 484 9.39 -0.66 17.76
CA VAL A 484 10.81 -0.51 18.12
C VAL A 484 11.06 0.79 18.89
N THR A 485 10.48 1.92 18.44
CA THR A 485 10.63 3.21 19.13
C THR A 485 9.95 3.23 20.50
N CYS A 486 8.77 2.60 20.63
CA CYS A 486 8.13 2.42 21.94
C CYS A 486 8.96 1.53 22.88
N PHE A 487 9.63 0.52 22.34
CA PHE A 487 10.46 -0.41 23.10
C PHE A 487 11.74 0.26 23.64
N GLN A 488 12.40 1.09 22.83
CA GLN A 488 13.57 1.88 23.26
C GLN A 488 13.22 2.88 24.36
N ARG A 489 12.13 3.64 24.21
CA ARG A 489 11.69 4.59 25.24
C ARG A 489 11.35 3.89 26.57
N TYR A 490 10.81 2.67 26.49
CA TYR A 490 10.52 1.87 27.68
C TYR A 490 11.80 1.36 28.36
N GLN A 491 12.81 0.94 27.59
CA GLN A 491 14.12 0.52 28.11
C GLN A 491 14.85 1.69 28.80
N GLU A 492 14.84 2.87 28.20
CA GLU A 492 15.47 4.08 28.75
C GLU A 492 14.77 4.55 30.03
N SER A 493 13.43 4.45 30.08
CA SER A 493 12.64 4.93 31.21
C SER A 493 12.58 3.92 32.36
N PHE A 494 12.73 2.62 32.10
CA PHE A 494 12.43 1.55 33.05
C PHE A 494 13.40 0.34 32.94
N PRO A 495 14.72 0.53 33.07
CA PRO A 495 15.74 -0.50 32.75
C PRO A 495 15.64 -1.76 33.61
N GLN A 496 15.29 -1.61 34.88
CA GLN A 496 15.11 -2.73 35.83
C GLN A 496 13.88 -3.61 35.51
N TYR A 497 12.87 -3.07 34.84
CA TYR A 497 11.70 -3.84 34.38
C TYR A 497 11.89 -4.47 33.01
N PHE A 498 12.75 -3.85 32.20
CA PHE A 498 13.18 -4.40 30.92
C PHE A 498 13.88 -5.74 31.11
N GLN A 499 14.79 -5.83 32.09
CA GLN A 499 15.48 -7.08 32.40
C GLN A 499 14.49 -8.19 32.82
N SER A 500 13.50 -7.89 33.67
CA SER A 500 12.46 -8.87 34.01
C SER A 500 11.60 -9.34 32.83
N CYS A 501 11.44 -8.52 31.78
CA CYS A 501 10.73 -8.93 30.55
C CYS A 501 11.61 -9.85 29.68
N VAL A 502 12.91 -9.58 29.64
CA VAL A 502 13.89 -10.46 28.96
C VAL A 502 13.97 -11.80 29.67
N ASP A 503 14.06 -11.80 31.00
CA ASP A 503 14.11 -13.01 31.81
C ASP A 503 12.79 -13.82 31.66
N PHE A 504 11.64 -13.15 31.59
CA PHE A 504 10.33 -13.77 31.33
C PHE A 504 10.23 -14.44 29.95
N LEU A 505 10.84 -13.86 28.91
CA LEU A 505 10.88 -14.46 27.57
C LEU A 505 11.89 -15.61 27.45
N GLN A 506 12.82 -15.72 28.39
CA GLN A 506 13.84 -16.76 28.45
C GLN A 506 13.44 -17.95 29.34
N ASP A 507 12.38 -17.83 30.15
CA ASP A 507 11.88 -18.89 31.02
C ASP A 507 11.18 -20.04 30.23
N PRO A 508 11.72 -21.27 30.24
CA PRO A 508 11.17 -22.42 29.53
C PRO A 508 9.82 -22.92 30.08
N GLU A 509 9.47 -22.64 31.34
CA GLU A 509 8.21 -23.11 31.92
C GLU A 509 7.03 -22.23 31.46
N THR A 510 7.26 -20.92 31.38
CA THR A 510 6.29 -19.95 30.89
C THR A 510 5.91 -20.17 29.41
N ALA A 511 6.86 -20.62 28.58
CA ALA A 511 6.62 -20.94 27.16
C ALA A 511 5.66 -22.14 26.94
N ARG A 512 5.53 -23.05 27.92
CA ARG A 512 4.63 -24.22 27.81
C ARG A 512 3.15 -23.87 28.02
N GLY A 513 2.85 -22.73 28.63
CA GLY A 513 1.49 -22.25 28.87
C GLY A 513 0.87 -21.42 27.75
N LEU A 514 1.59 -21.18 26.64
CA LEU A 514 1.11 -20.29 25.58
C LEU A 514 0.08 -20.98 24.66
N PRO A 515 -1.11 -20.39 24.43
CA PRO A 515 -2.24 -21.05 23.76
C PRO A 515 -2.12 -21.11 22.22
N ASN A 516 -0.93 -20.91 21.65
CA ASN A 516 -0.79 -20.70 20.21
C ASN A 516 0.24 -21.62 19.54
N ASP A 517 -0.28 -22.48 18.67
CA ASP A 517 0.35 -23.60 17.96
C ASP A 517 1.48 -23.19 16.99
N ARG A 518 1.61 -21.88 16.72
CA ARG A 518 2.67 -21.28 15.88
C ARG A 518 3.92 -20.92 16.68
N ALA A 519 3.78 -20.53 17.95
CA ALA A 519 4.91 -20.17 18.82
C ALA A 519 5.67 -21.42 19.28
N GLN A 520 4.95 -22.49 19.63
CA GLN A 520 5.54 -23.80 19.94
C GLN A 520 6.32 -24.39 18.76
N ARG A 521 5.86 -24.19 17.51
CA ARG A 521 6.56 -24.68 16.31
C ARG A 521 7.87 -23.97 16.02
N VAL A 522 7.99 -22.68 16.37
CA VAL A 522 9.25 -21.93 16.21
C VAL A 522 10.24 -22.31 17.32
N TRP A 523 9.74 -22.53 18.53
CA TRP A 523 10.58 -22.91 19.68
C TRP A 523 11.15 -24.34 19.58
N ASN A 524 10.33 -25.30 19.16
CA ASN A 524 10.73 -26.70 19.02
C ASN A 524 11.73 -26.95 17.86
N GLY A 525 12.06 -25.91 17.08
CA GLY A 525 12.89 -26.01 15.88
C GLY A 525 14.39 -26.02 16.12
N ASN A 526 14.90 -25.28 17.11
CA ASN A 526 16.27 -25.29 17.68
C ASN A 526 16.46 -23.97 18.48
N PRO A 527 16.55 -23.98 19.83
CA PRO A 527 16.60 -22.77 20.65
C PRO A 527 17.74 -21.79 20.28
N GLY A 528 18.85 -22.30 19.75
CA GLY A 528 19.99 -21.48 19.31
C GLY A 528 19.73 -20.59 18.09
N VAL A 529 18.70 -20.88 17.30
CA VAL A 529 18.36 -20.10 16.09
C VAL A 529 17.68 -18.78 16.44
N MET A 530 16.93 -18.72 17.55
CA MET A 530 16.27 -17.49 17.99
C MET A 530 17.27 -16.49 18.59
N SER A 531 18.21 -16.98 19.41
CA SER A 531 19.28 -16.14 19.98
C SER A 531 20.18 -15.57 18.89
N SER A 532 20.57 -16.40 17.92
CA SER A 532 21.42 -15.95 16.79
C SER A 532 20.69 -15.03 15.80
N LEU A 533 19.38 -15.17 15.62
CA LEU A 533 18.58 -14.23 14.82
C LEU A 533 18.45 -12.87 15.52
N ILE A 534 18.23 -12.87 16.84
CA ILE A 534 18.14 -11.64 17.64
C ILE A 534 19.49 -10.92 17.64
N GLU A 535 20.60 -11.62 17.90
CA GLU A 535 21.95 -11.04 17.89
C GLU A 535 22.37 -10.53 16.49
N ARG A 536 22.10 -11.30 15.43
CA ARG A 536 22.45 -10.92 14.05
C ARG A 536 21.66 -9.72 13.55
N ASP A 537 20.39 -9.59 13.94
CA ASP A 537 19.54 -8.49 13.52
C ASP A 537 19.73 -7.24 14.41
N PHE A 538 20.16 -7.40 15.68
CA PHE A 538 20.65 -6.29 16.51
C PHE A 538 21.91 -5.65 15.94
N ALA A 539 22.88 -6.47 15.49
CA ALA A 539 24.11 -6.00 14.86
C ALA A 539 23.85 -5.21 13.56
N LYS A 540 22.87 -5.62 12.74
CA LYS A 540 22.48 -4.89 11.53
C LYS A 540 21.82 -3.55 11.83
N THR A 541 21.10 -3.45 12.95
CA THR A 541 20.41 -2.21 13.35
C THR A 541 21.40 -1.18 13.89
N GLN A 542 22.45 -1.61 14.60
CA GLN A 542 23.56 -0.71 15.00
C GLN A 542 24.34 -0.14 13.80
N ILE A 543 24.60 -0.96 12.76
CA ILE A 543 25.30 -0.52 11.54
C ILE A 543 24.46 0.51 10.74
N SER A 544 23.13 0.44 10.82
CA SER A 544 22.23 1.39 10.14
C SER A 544 22.17 2.78 10.80
N LEU A 545 22.62 2.91 12.06
CA LEU A 545 22.45 4.11 12.87
C LEU A 545 23.76 4.90 13.09
N GLN A 546 24.91 4.43 12.58
CA GLN A 546 26.14 5.22 12.58
C GLN A 546 25.95 6.55 11.82
N SER A 547 26.42 7.65 12.41
CA SER A 547 26.38 8.96 11.77
C SER A 547 27.18 8.92 10.45
N PRO A 548 26.88 9.79 9.46
CA PRO A 548 27.65 9.87 8.22
C PRO A 548 29.17 10.11 8.46
N TYR A 549 29.52 10.72 9.58
CA TYR A 549 30.90 11.00 10.00
C TYR A 549 31.63 9.75 10.51
N GLU A 550 30.97 8.91 11.32
CA GLU A 550 31.53 7.64 11.79
C GLU A 550 31.69 6.63 10.64
N ARG A 551 30.74 6.59 9.71
CA ARG A 551 30.84 5.78 8.47
C ARG A 551 31.95 6.26 7.52
N TRP A 552 32.37 7.52 7.65
CA TRP A 552 33.50 8.09 6.91
C TRP A 552 34.82 7.74 7.59
N LEU A 553 34.90 7.83 8.91
CA LEU A 553 36.07 7.40 9.71
C LEU A 553 36.35 5.89 9.57
N ASP A 554 35.33 5.03 9.64
CA ASP A 554 35.50 3.58 9.45
C ASP A 554 35.97 3.22 8.04
N ARG A 555 35.68 4.05 7.03
CA ARG A 555 36.10 3.82 5.63
C ARG A 555 37.47 4.37 5.29
N HIS A 556 37.97 5.33 6.06
CA HIS A 556 39.18 6.08 5.73
C HIS A 556 40.21 6.13 6.87
N GLY A 557 39.96 5.45 7.99
CA GLY A 557 40.85 5.41 9.17
C GLY A 557 42.26 4.91 8.87
N ASP A 558 42.42 3.96 7.94
CA ASP A 558 43.73 3.44 7.55
C ASP A 558 44.56 4.42 6.71
N VAL A 559 43.96 5.50 6.18
CA VAL A 559 44.70 6.53 5.42
C VAL A 559 45.31 7.58 6.35
N PHE A 560 44.77 7.74 7.56
CA PHE A 560 45.24 8.71 8.55
C PHE A 560 46.25 8.13 9.55
N SER A 561 46.50 6.82 9.55
CA SER A 561 47.55 6.20 10.37
C SER A 561 48.95 6.26 9.73
N HIS A 562 49.06 6.81 8.51
CA HIS A 562 50.31 7.01 7.77
C HIS A 562 50.60 8.48 7.42
N ILE A 563 49.87 9.41 8.04
CA ILE A 563 50.24 10.83 8.19
C ILE A 563 50.60 11.02 9.66
#